data_AF-A0A9X8MU83-F1
#
_entry.id   AF-A0A9X8MU83-F1
#
_cell.length_a   1.000
_cell.length_b   1.000
_cell.length_c   1.000
_cell.angle_alpha   90.00
_cell.angle_beta   90.00
_cell.angle_gamma   90.00
#
_symmetry.space_group_name_H-M   'P 1'
#
loop_
_entity.id
_entity.type
_entity.pdbx_description
1 polymer ?
#
loop_
_entity_poly.entity_id
_entity_poly.type
_entity_poly.pdbx_seq_one_letter_code
_entity_poly.pdbx_strand_id
1 'polypeptide(L)'
;MLRHESDWLFPGRNAGQPLHQSQMLRRLRAIGVKTGQGRNTALFALAQQLLAGQLAKMLGVHISVAVAWQRASGGDWMAYAAAVAARSATKARPSEGSAPGT
;
A
#
# COMPACT_ATOMS: atom_id res chain seq x y z
N MET A 1 -29.50 -9.90 26.96
CA MET A 1 -28.93 -10.84 25.97
C MET A 1 -27.77 -10.15 25.26
N LEU A 2 -26.54 -10.35 25.75
CA LEU A 2 -25.33 -9.81 25.13
C LEU A 2 -25.05 -10.63 23.87
N ARG A 3 -25.05 -9.99 22.69
CA ARG A 3 -24.55 -10.62 21.47
C ARG A 3 -23.09 -10.92 21.72
N HIS A 4 -22.69 -12.20 21.68
CA HIS A 4 -21.28 -12.55 21.66
C HIS A 4 -20.66 -11.89 20.44
N GLU A 5 -19.91 -10.82 20.69
CA GLU A 5 -19.06 -10.18 19.69
C GLU A 5 -18.11 -11.26 19.22
N SER A 6 -18.38 -11.81 18.04
CA SER A 6 -17.44 -12.71 17.40
C SER A 6 -16.15 -11.92 17.20
N ASP A 7 -15.04 -12.43 17.75
CA ASP A 7 -13.67 -11.87 17.61
C ASP A 7 -13.27 -11.55 16.16
N TRP A 8 -14.03 -12.11 15.20
CA TRP A 8 -13.82 -11.96 13.77
C TRP A 8 -14.79 -10.97 13.15
N LEU A 9 -14.24 -10.00 12.41
CA LEU A 9 -14.99 -9.06 11.58
C LEU A 9 -15.98 -9.77 10.62
N PHE A 10 -15.61 -10.97 10.15
CA PHE A 10 -16.47 -11.83 9.34
C PHE A 10 -16.56 -13.22 9.97
N PRO A 11 -17.63 -13.52 10.73
CA PRO A 11 -17.78 -14.82 11.38
C PRO A 11 -18.03 -15.93 10.34
N GLY A 12 -17.35 -17.05 10.56
CA GLY A 12 -17.57 -18.29 9.84
C GLY A 12 -18.85 -19.01 10.30
N ARG A 13 -19.08 -20.21 9.76
CA ARG A 13 -20.26 -21.01 10.12
C ARG A 13 -20.14 -21.67 11.50
N ASN A 14 -18.92 -21.91 11.97
CA ASN A 14 -18.63 -22.44 13.29
C ASN A 14 -18.29 -21.26 14.23
N ALA A 15 -18.81 -21.30 15.46
CA ALA A 15 -18.51 -20.28 16.46
C ALA A 15 -16.99 -20.21 16.72
N GLY A 16 -16.46 -18.98 16.82
CA GLY A 16 -15.03 -18.73 17.04
C GLY A 16 -14.13 -18.88 15.81
N GLN A 17 -14.67 -19.27 14.65
CA GLN A 17 -13.88 -19.42 13.42
C GLN A 17 -14.11 -18.26 12.46
N PRO A 18 -13.07 -17.75 11.78
CA PRO A 18 -13.23 -16.75 10.74
C PRO A 18 -13.90 -17.34 9.49
N LEU A 19 -14.52 -16.48 8.67
CA LEU A 19 -15.04 -16.87 7.37
C LEU A 19 -13.89 -17.30 6.44
N HIS A 20 -13.98 -18.53 5.92
CA HIS A 20 -13.00 -19.04 4.97
C HIS A 20 -12.92 -18.18 3.70
N GLN A 21 -11.70 -17.96 3.19
CA GLN A 21 -11.45 -17.09 2.03
C GLN A 21 -12.28 -17.46 0.80
N SER A 22 -12.43 -18.75 0.49
CA SER A 22 -13.23 -19.19 -0.66
C SER A 22 -14.70 -18.79 -0.54
N GLN A 23 -15.24 -18.83 0.69
CA GLN A 23 -16.63 -18.46 0.97
C GLN A 23 -16.82 -16.95 0.89
N MET A 24 -15.84 -16.18 1.36
CA MET A 24 -15.81 -14.73 1.18
C MET A 24 -15.77 -14.34 -0.30
N LEU A 25 -14.88 -14.96 -1.07
CA LEU A 25 -14.78 -14.75 -2.51
C LEU A 25 -16.08 -15.11 -3.24
N ARG A 26 -16.74 -16.20 -2.84
CA ARG A 26 -18.05 -16.60 -3.38
C ARG A 26 -19.12 -15.54 -3.11
N ARG A 27 -19.17 -15.00 -1.89
CA ARG A 27 -20.12 -13.93 -1.52
C ARG A 27 -19.86 -12.65 -2.33
N LEU A 28 -18.60 -12.25 -2.47
CA LEU A 28 -18.21 -11.07 -3.26
C LEU A 28 -18.58 -11.24 -4.74
N ARG A 29 -18.36 -12.42 -5.33
CA ARG A 29 -18.77 -12.70 -6.71
C ARG A 29 -20.29 -12.68 -6.89
N ALA A 30 -21.06 -13.16 -5.90
CA ALA A 30 -22.51 -13.14 -5.95
C ALA A 30 -23.09 -11.71 -6.02
N ILE A 31 -22.39 -10.72 -5.47
CA ILE A 31 -22.76 -9.29 -5.58
C ILE A 31 -22.07 -8.58 -6.74
N GLY A 32 -21.47 -9.33 -7.67
CA GLY A 32 -20.82 -8.79 -8.87
C GLY A 32 -19.40 -8.25 -8.67
N VAL A 33 -18.83 -8.37 -7.46
CA VAL A 33 -17.47 -7.91 -7.18
C VAL A 33 -16.45 -8.93 -7.69
N LYS A 34 -15.78 -8.58 -8.80
CA LYS A 34 -14.65 -9.32 -9.35
C LYS A 34 -13.38 -8.95 -8.58
N THR A 35 -13.15 -9.60 -7.44
CA THR A 35 -12.09 -9.22 -6.47
C THR A 35 -10.70 -9.02 -7.06
N GLY A 36 -10.24 -9.87 -7.98
CA GLY A 36 -8.94 -9.72 -8.63
C GLY A 36 -8.87 -8.50 -9.55
N GLN A 37 -9.85 -8.33 -10.44
CA GLN A 37 -9.91 -7.19 -11.35
C GLN A 37 -10.14 -5.88 -10.58
N GLY A 38 -11.07 -5.87 -9.64
CA GLY A 38 -11.36 -4.70 -8.81
C GLY A 38 -10.15 -4.26 -7.99
N ARG A 39 -9.39 -5.21 -7.43
CA ARG A 39 -8.15 -4.90 -6.72
C ARG A 39 -7.12 -4.27 -7.65
N ASN A 40 -6.91 -4.84 -8.84
CA ASN A 40 -5.94 -4.30 -9.79
C ASN A 40 -6.36 -2.91 -10.26
N THR A 41 -7.62 -2.72 -10.66
CA THR A 41 -8.13 -1.40 -11.10
C THR A 41 -8.01 -0.36 -9.99
N ALA A 42 -8.35 -0.71 -8.75
CA ALA A 42 -8.19 0.19 -7.61
C ALA A 42 -6.70 0.55 -7.38
N LEU A 43 -5.79 -0.42 -7.51
CA LEU A 43 -4.35 -0.18 -7.41
C LEU A 43 -3.85 0.75 -8.52
N PHE A 44 -4.26 0.53 -9.77
CA PHE A 44 -3.90 1.40 -10.89
C PHE A 44 -4.43 2.83 -10.69
N ALA A 45 -5.68 2.98 -10.28
CA ALA A 45 -6.27 4.29 -9.97
C ALA A 45 -5.53 5.00 -8.82
N LEU A 46 -5.18 4.25 -7.77
CA LEU A 46 -4.42 4.77 -6.63
C LEU A 46 -3.01 5.21 -7.06
N ALA A 47 -2.34 4.42 -7.91
CA ALA A 47 -1.00 4.69 -8.41
C ALA A 47 -0.93 5.86 -9.41
N GLN A 48 -2.05 6.27 -10.01
CA GLN A 48 -2.14 7.52 -10.79
C GLN A 48 -2.20 8.76 -9.89
N GLN A 49 -2.84 8.64 -8.73
CA GLN A 49 -3.10 9.75 -7.82
C GLN A 49 -2.00 9.94 -6.77
N LEU A 50 -1.27 8.88 -6.44
CA LEU A 50 -0.31 8.86 -5.34
C LEU A 50 1.11 8.53 -5.83
N LEU A 51 2.08 9.19 -5.20
CA LEU A 51 3.50 8.95 -5.43
C LEU A 51 3.90 7.55 -4.94
N ALA A 52 4.84 6.89 -5.61
CA ALA A 52 5.31 5.55 -5.23
C ALA A 52 5.75 5.45 -3.75
N GLY A 53 6.34 6.50 -3.19
CA GLY A 53 6.72 6.55 -1.77
C GLY A 53 5.51 6.51 -0.82
N GLN A 54 4.45 7.24 -1.14
CA GLN A 54 3.21 7.23 -0.36
C GLN A 54 2.46 5.92 -0.57
N LEU A 55 2.41 5.43 -1.82
CA LEU A 55 1.81 4.15 -2.17
C LEU A 55 2.48 2.98 -1.42
N ALA A 56 3.81 2.97 -1.35
CA ALA A 56 4.59 1.98 -0.60
C ALA A 56 4.22 1.97 0.89
N LYS A 57 4.15 3.16 1.49
CA LYS A 57 3.81 3.32 2.91
C LYS A 57 2.35 2.92 3.20
N MET A 58 1.41 3.30 2.34
CA MET A 58 -0.02 3.02 2.54
C MET A 58 -0.33 1.53 2.36
N LEU A 59 0.31 0.86 1.40
CA LEU A 59 0.05 -0.54 1.08
C LEU A 59 1.02 -1.51 1.78
N GLY A 60 2.03 -1.00 2.49
CA GLY A 60 3.06 -1.81 3.15
C GLY A 60 3.91 -2.61 2.17
N VAL A 61 4.10 -2.12 0.94
CA VAL A 61 4.88 -2.79 -0.10
C VAL A 61 6.25 -2.15 -0.26
N HIS A 62 7.22 -2.91 -0.77
CA HIS A 62 8.55 -2.37 -1.05
C HIS A 62 8.49 -1.25 -2.11
N ILE A 63 9.32 -0.22 -1.96
CA ILE A 63 9.31 0.97 -2.83
C ILE A 63 9.49 0.63 -4.31
N SER A 64 10.31 -0.39 -4.64
CA SER A 64 10.51 -0.83 -6.02
C SER A 64 9.22 -1.36 -6.67
N VAL A 65 8.37 -2.04 -5.88
CA VAL A 65 7.07 -2.55 -6.34
C VAL A 65 6.11 -1.39 -6.60
N ALA A 66 6.08 -0.40 -5.71
CA ALA A 66 5.27 0.79 -5.89
C ALA A 66 5.71 1.63 -7.11
N VAL A 67 7.02 1.73 -7.38
CA VAL A 67 7.56 2.40 -8.59
C VAL A 67 7.15 1.65 -9.86
N ALA A 68 7.20 0.32 -9.85
CA ALA A 68 6.76 -0.49 -11.00
C ALA A 68 5.26 -0.27 -11.29
N TRP A 69 4.42 -0.24 -10.25
CA TRP A 69 2.99 0.04 -10.40
C TRP A 69 2.72 1.46 -10.89
N GLN A 70 3.44 2.47 -10.37
CA GLN A 70 3.28 3.84 -10.83
C GLN A 70 3.64 3.99 -12.32
N ARG A 71 4.76 3.38 -12.77
CA ARG A 71 5.16 3.36 -14.18
C ARG A 71 4.12 2.67 -15.07
N ALA A 72 3.62 1.52 -14.63
CA ALA A 72 2.57 0.79 -15.35
C ALA A 72 1.25 1.56 -15.41
N SER A 73 1.02 2.50 -14.49
CA SER A 73 -0.20 3.31 -14.41
C SER A 73 -0.16 4.60 -15.25
N GLY A 74 0.99 4.93 -15.85
CA GLY A 74 1.18 6.12 -16.69
C GLY A 74 1.33 7.43 -15.90
N GLY A 75 1.67 7.39 -14.61
CA GLY A 75 1.81 8.59 -13.80
C GLY A 75 3.13 9.34 -14.07
N ASP A 76 3.05 10.54 -14.66
CA ASP A 76 4.19 11.43 -14.85
C ASP A 76 4.41 12.33 -13.63
N TRP A 77 5.44 12.00 -12.84
CA TRP A 77 5.73 12.67 -11.56
C TRP A 77 7.21 13.10 -11.43
N MET A 78 7.82 13.57 -12.53
CA MET A 78 9.20 14.06 -12.58
C MET A 78 9.56 15.06 -11.45
N ALA A 79 8.61 15.91 -11.04
CA ALA A 79 8.80 16.88 -9.96
C ALA A 79 9.09 16.23 -8.59
N TYR A 80 8.43 15.11 -8.26
CA TYR A 80 8.68 14.41 -7.01
C TYR A 80 10.00 13.65 -7.03
N ALA A 81 10.37 13.07 -8.17
CA ALA A 81 11.67 12.41 -8.34
C ALA A 81 12.83 13.40 -8.08
N ALA A 82 12.71 14.64 -8.59
CA ALA A 82 13.66 15.71 -8.31
C ALA A 82 13.72 16.07 -6.81
N ALA A 83 12.56 16.18 -6.13
CA ALA A 83 12.49 16.48 -4.70
C ALA A 83 13.07 15.36 -3.81
N VAL A 84 12.86 14.09 -4.19
CA VAL A 84 13.47 12.94 -3.49
C VAL A 84 14.97 12.90 -3.74
N ALA A 85 15.42 13.08 -4.98
CA ALA A 85 16.84 13.13 -5.32
C ALA A 85 17.57 14.22 -4.52
N ALA A 86 16.96 15.41 -4.42
CA ALA A 86 17.46 16.50 -3.60
C ALA A 86 17.56 16.11 -2.11
N ARG A 87 16.54 15.45 -1.55
CA ARG A 87 16.55 15.00 -0.15
C ARG A 87 17.63 13.94 0.13
N SER A 88 17.83 13.00 -0.80
CA SER A 88 18.91 12.02 -0.70
C SER A 88 20.30 12.66 -0.80
N ALA A 89 20.47 13.69 -1.63
CA ALA A 89 21.71 14.45 -1.71
C ALA A 89 22.00 15.21 -0.40
N THR A 90 20.97 15.76 0.25
CA THR A 90 21.09 16.37 1.58
C THR A 90 21.47 15.35 2.65
N LYS A 91 20.87 14.15 2.63
CA LYS A 91 21.17 13.07 3.57
C LYS A 91 22.57 12.48 3.38
N ALA A 92 23.09 12.51 2.16
CA ALA A 92 24.41 11.99 1.81
C ALA A 92 25.57 12.90 2.19
N ARG A 93 25.33 14.15 2.64
CA ARG A 93 26.40 14.98 3.21
C ARG A 93 26.73 14.42 4.61
N PRO A 94 27.88 13.75 4.80
CA PRO A 94 28.31 13.37 6.14
C PRO A 94 28.58 14.68 6.90
N SER A 95 28.20 14.70 8.18
CA SER A 95 28.68 15.72 9.11
C SER A 95 30.22 15.65 9.12
N GLU A 96 30.87 16.52 8.33
CA GLU A 96 32.27 16.86 8.54
C GLU A 96 32.37 17.38 9.97
N GLY A 97 32.97 16.56 10.82
CA GLY A 97 33.20 16.84 12.23
C GLY A 97 33.97 18.14 12.36
N SER A 98 33.30 19.16 12.87
CA SER A 98 33.95 20.34 13.43
C SER A 98 34.35 20.02 14.86
N ALA A 99 35.63 19.70 15.09
CA ALA A 99 36.34 19.97 16.34
C ALA A 99 37.87 19.88 16.12
N PRO A 100 38.71 20.47 17.01
CA PRO A 100 39.49 21.67 16.72
C PRO A 100 41.00 21.40 16.68
N GLY A 101 41.76 22.34 16.10
CA GLY A 101 43.22 22.23 16.07
C GLY A 101 43.92 23.54 15.74
N THR A 102 44.03 24.41 16.74
CA THR A 102 45.26 25.10 17.19
C THR A 102 45.01 25.69 18.57
#